data_AF-A0A7G1P424-F1
#
_entry.id   AF-A0A7G1P424-F1
#
_cell.length_a   1.000
_cell.length_b   1.000
_cell.length_c   1.000
_cell.angle_alpha   90.00
_cell.angle_beta   90.00
_cell.angle_gamma   90.00
#
_symmetry.space_group_name_H-M   'P 1'
#
loop_
_entity.id
_entity.type
_entity.pdbx_description
1 polymer ?
#
loop_
_entity_poly.entity_id
_entity_poly.type
_entity_poly.pdbx_seq_one_letter_code
_entity_poly.pdbx_strand_id
1 'polypeptide(L)'
;MTTTALVPTALSTADKLAHVLADPSTVWPRGRPDGGRAWPQSLAGGASGIALLHIERARTGHGDWDTAHTWLTTTLRGDISAAANANLYFGAPALAFITHRAASASSRYLRLLERLDAATCAVTRKRLAEAHQRIDRAERPPMEEFDLIQGLSGLGAYHLSRHPHHEITRDVLVYLARLTEPLPDATGLPPWWMDVAPTGAPHADYPDGHGNFGLAHGIGSALSVLSLALLRDLTVPGTVEAVERICAWTDQWRQGNGTAPWWPGYISMRQATDRHVPSGLRPRPSWCYGVGGTARAQQLAGLALRDPVRVQAAENAILATLRDPLQLDKLPEIGLCHGMAGLLHAAWRMATETGNSEIAAELPRLANRLITALDQEDHDPELLDGAAGAALALHTLGTGSAPAPHWDTFLAQA
;
A
#
# COMPACT_ATOMS: atom_id res chain seq x y z
N MET A 1 2.44 30.15 5.17
CA MET A 1 3.25 29.61 6.28
C MET A 1 4.57 29.12 5.71
N THR A 2 5.71 29.49 6.30
CA THR A 2 7.03 28.99 5.90
C THR A 2 7.17 27.49 6.23
N THR A 3 8.03 26.76 5.53
CA THR A 3 8.30 25.31 5.73
C THR A 3 8.59 24.96 7.20
N THR A 4 9.19 25.89 7.95
CA THR A 4 9.52 25.75 9.38
C THR A 4 8.30 25.73 10.32
N ALA A 5 7.18 26.36 9.96
CA ALA A 5 5.97 26.40 10.79
C ALA A 5 5.04 25.19 10.56
N LEU A 6 5.21 24.48 9.44
CA LEU A 6 4.39 23.33 9.10
C LEU A 6 4.70 22.11 9.97
N VAL A 7 5.97 21.80 10.19
CA VAL A 7 6.40 20.59 10.92
C VAL A 7 5.76 20.52 12.32
N PRO A 8 5.80 21.59 13.15
CA PRO A 8 5.09 21.60 14.43
C PRO A 8 3.57 21.45 14.29
N THR A 9 2.98 22.03 13.24
CA THR A 9 1.52 21.98 13.01
C THR A 9 1.07 20.57 12.63
N ALA A 10 1.78 19.90 11.73
CA ALA A 10 1.49 18.51 11.32
C ALA A 10 1.56 17.56 12.53
N LEU A 11 2.61 17.67 13.34
CA LEU A 11 2.77 16.85 14.54
C LEU A 11 1.67 17.14 15.57
N SER A 12 1.35 18.40 15.82
CA SER A 12 0.27 18.78 16.74
C SER A 12 -1.10 18.26 16.29
N THR A 13 -1.40 18.30 14.99
CA THR A 13 -2.65 17.73 14.44
C THR A 13 -2.67 16.21 14.61
N ALA A 14 -1.56 15.52 14.33
CA ALA A 14 -1.46 14.08 14.56
C ALA A 14 -1.68 13.70 16.04
N ASP A 15 -1.14 14.49 16.98
CA ASP A 15 -1.32 14.29 18.41
C ASP A 15 -2.78 14.47 18.85
N LYS A 16 -3.47 15.48 18.32
CA LYS A 16 -4.91 15.69 18.60
C LYS A 16 -5.75 14.51 18.12
N LEU A 17 -5.53 14.04 16.90
CA LEU A 17 -6.22 12.88 16.35
C LEU A 17 -5.93 11.62 17.16
N ALA A 18 -4.66 11.38 17.50
CA ALA A 18 -4.28 10.24 18.33
C ALA A 18 -4.92 10.30 19.73
N HIS A 19 -5.06 11.49 20.31
CA HIS A 19 -5.74 11.66 21.59
C HIS A 19 -7.23 11.29 21.51
N VAL A 20 -7.94 11.74 20.48
CA VAL A 20 -9.34 11.34 20.23
C VAL A 20 -9.46 9.82 20.04
N LEU A 21 -8.45 9.21 19.41
CA LEU A 21 -8.38 7.77 19.14
C LEU A 21 -7.71 6.97 20.27
N ALA A 22 -7.52 7.52 21.47
CA ALA A 22 -6.77 6.85 22.53
C ALA A 22 -7.57 5.73 23.21
N ASP A 23 -8.89 5.87 23.36
CA ASP A 23 -9.73 4.95 24.14
C ASP A 23 -10.65 4.10 23.24
N PRO A 24 -10.47 2.77 23.16
CA PRO A 24 -11.34 1.90 22.38
C PRO A 24 -12.82 1.92 22.77
N SER A 25 -13.16 2.38 23.96
CA SER A 25 -14.54 2.45 24.45
C SER A 25 -15.32 3.66 23.91
N THR A 26 -14.61 4.72 23.47
CA THR A 26 -15.22 5.97 23.03
C THR A 26 -15.15 6.18 21.52
N VAL A 27 -14.23 5.49 20.82
CA VAL A 27 -14.01 5.65 19.36
C VAL A 27 -15.24 5.28 18.52
N TRP A 28 -16.07 4.35 18.99
CA TRP A 28 -17.32 3.98 18.32
C TRP A 28 -18.51 4.16 19.28
N PRO A 29 -18.94 5.41 19.56
CA PRO A 29 -19.94 5.69 20.59
C PRO A 29 -21.32 5.11 20.25
N ARG A 30 -21.57 4.81 18.97
CA ARG A 30 -22.81 4.19 18.46
C ARG A 30 -22.65 2.69 18.14
N GLY A 31 -21.57 2.07 18.62
CA GLY A 31 -21.18 0.72 18.22
C GLY A 31 -20.38 0.73 16.91
N ARG A 32 -19.67 -0.37 16.66
CA ARG A 32 -18.90 -0.53 15.42
C ARG A 32 -19.84 -0.74 14.23
N PRO A 33 -19.54 -0.16 13.06
CA PRO A 33 -20.29 -0.46 11.85
C PRO A 33 -20.34 -1.97 11.58
N ASP A 34 -21.44 -2.43 10.99
CA ASP A 34 -21.55 -3.81 10.54
C ASP A 34 -20.59 -4.08 9.37
N GLY A 35 -20.07 -5.32 9.31
CA GLY A 35 -19.23 -5.79 8.20
C GLY A 35 -17.77 -6.06 8.57
N GLY A 36 -17.09 -6.84 7.73
CA GLY A 36 -15.73 -7.33 7.98
C GLY A 36 -14.67 -6.24 8.12
N ARG A 37 -14.91 -5.06 7.53
CA ARG A 37 -13.96 -3.92 7.54
C ARG A 37 -13.78 -3.31 8.93
N ALA A 38 -14.82 -3.32 9.77
CA ALA A 38 -14.79 -2.79 11.14
C ALA A 38 -14.45 -3.86 12.20
N TRP A 39 -14.20 -5.11 11.80
CA TRP A 39 -13.82 -6.16 12.74
C TRP A 39 -12.52 -5.81 13.48
N PRO A 40 -12.35 -6.18 14.75
CA PRO A 40 -11.17 -5.81 15.54
C PRO A 40 -9.83 -6.12 14.85
N GLN A 41 -9.74 -7.26 14.16
CA GLN A 41 -8.55 -7.74 13.45
C GLN A 41 -8.35 -7.16 12.04
N SER A 42 -9.20 -6.23 11.60
CA SER A 42 -9.06 -5.52 10.32
C SER A 42 -8.05 -4.39 10.48
N LEU A 43 -7.00 -4.42 9.65
CA LEU A 43 -6.04 -3.32 9.55
C LEU A 43 -6.68 -2.09 8.92
N ALA A 44 -7.58 -2.27 7.94
CA ALA A 44 -8.14 -1.17 7.18
C ALA A 44 -9.06 -0.28 8.02
N GLY A 45 -10.06 -0.87 8.67
CA GLY A 45 -11.09 -0.15 9.42
C GLY A 45 -11.31 -0.62 10.86
N GLY A 46 -10.52 -1.58 11.32
CA GLY A 46 -10.64 -2.15 12.65
C GLY A 46 -9.70 -1.55 13.68
N ALA A 47 -9.71 -2.16 14.87
CA ALA A 47 -8.82 -1.81 15.96
C ALA A 47 -7.34 -2.01 15.60
N SER A 48 -6.99 -2.92 14.69
CA SER A 48 -5.61 -3.13 14.23
C SER A 48 -5.02 -1.90 13.57
N GLY A 49 -5.82 -1.13 12.82
CA GLY A 49 -5.38 0.10 12.19
C GLY A 49 -5.07 1.21 13.20
N ILE A 50 -5.91 1.36 14.22
CA ILE A 50 -5.70 2.34 15.30
C ILE A 50 -4.54 1.90 16.21
N ALA A 51 -4.40 0.59 16.46
CA ALA A 51 -3.25 0.04 17.16
C ALA A 51 -1.94 0.41 16.45
N LEU A 52 -1.91 0.35 15.11
CA LEU A 52 -0.74 0.74 14.32
C LEU A 52 -0.31 2.19 14.60
N LEU A 53 -1.26 3.14 14.58
CA LEU A 53 -1.00 4.54 14.91
C LEU A 53 -0.30 4.67 16.27
N HIS A 54 -0.86 4.06 17.31
CA HIS A 54 -0.32 4.19 18.67
C HIS A 54 1.00 3.45 18.86
N ILE A 55 1.20 2.31 18.19
CA ILE A 55 2.49 1.61 18.18
C ILE A 55 3.57 2.51 17.58
N GLU A 56 3.32 3.14 16.43
CA GLU A 56 4.32 4.02 15.80
C GLU A 56 4.61 5.27 16.63
N ARG A 57 3.58 5.90 17.22
CA ARG A 57 3.79 7.04 18.13
C ARG A 57 4.61 6.64 19.36
N ALA A 58 4.32 5.48 19.96
CA ALA A 58 5.10 4.98 21.10
C ALA A 58 6.56 4.66 20.70
N ARG A 59 6.79 4.07 19.52
CA ARG A 59 8.13 3.78 18.99
C ARG A 59 8.97 5.04 18.75
N THR A 60 8.36 6.15 18.38
CA THR A 60 9.05 7.43 18.20
C THR A 60 9.07 8.30 19.47
N GLY A 61 8.55 7.82 20.61
CA GLY A 61 8.51 8.57 21.87
C GLY A 61 7.47 9.68 21.94
N HIS A 62 6.48 9.68 21.03
CA HIS A 62 5.38 10.66 20.98
C HIS A 62 4.06 10.11 21.53
N GLY A 63 4.02 8.84 21.94
CA GLY A 63 2.84 8.19 22.48
C GLY A 63 3.18 7.25 23.63
N ASP A 64 2.14 6.73 24.27
CA ASP A 64 2.27 5.83 25.41
C ASP A 64 2.10 4.36 24.98
N TRP A 65 2.97 3.50 25.53
CA TRP A 65 2.93 2.07 25.32
C TRP A 65 1.74 1.39 25.96
N ASP A 66 1.10 1.99 26.97
CA ASP A 66 -0.13 1.49 27.58
C ASP A 66 -1.33 1.67 26.66
N THR A 67 -1.43 2.82 25.98
CA THR A 67 -2.44 3.05 24.92
C THR A 67 -2.26 2.08 23.76
N ALA A 68 -1.03 1.92 23.27
CA ALA A 68 -0.71 0.96 22.21
C ALA A 68 -1.07 -0.48 22.63
N HIS A 69 -0.78 -0.87 23.88
CA HIS A 69 -1.10 -2.19 24.42
C HIS A 69 -2.62 -2.42 24.56
N THR A 70 -3.36 -1.39 24.96
CA THR A 70 -4.83 -1.42 25.08
C THR A 70 -5.48 -1.65 23.72
N TRP A 71 -5.00 -0.96 22.68
CA TRP A 71 -5.46 -1.19 21.31
C TRP A 71 -5.08 -2.58 20.79
N LEU A 72 -3.83 -3.03 20.98
CA LEU A 72 -3.39 -4.38 20.62
C LEU A 72 -4.27 -5.46 21.26
N THR A 73 -4.59 -5.33 22.54
CA THR A 73 -5.49 -6.26 23.25
C THR A 73 -6.91 -6.23 22.66
N THR A 74 -7.38 -5.06 22.23
CA THR A 74 -8.69 -4.92 21.57
C THR A 74 -8.75 -5.66 20.24
N THR A 75 -7.64 -5.75 19.50
CA THR A 75 -7.57 -6.50 18.24
C THR A 75 -7.80 -8.01 18.42
N LEU A 76 -7.52 -8.52 19.63
CA LEU A 76 -7.60 -9.93 19.99
C LEU A 76 -8.98 -10.34 20.56
N ARG A 77 -9.98 -9.46 20.48
CA ARG A 77 -11.34 -9.78 20.92
C ARG A 77 -12.04 -10.68 19.89
N GLY A 78 -12.27 -11.93 20.27
CA GLY A 78 -12.93 -12.94 19.44
C GLY A 78 -11.93 -13.87 18.73
N ASP A 79 -12.45 -14.75 17.89
CA ASP A 79 -11.62 -15.69 17.14
C ASP A 79 -10.82 -14.98 16.05
N ILE A 80 -9.53 -15.28 16.00
CA ILE A 80 -8.62 -14.74 14.98
C ILE A 80 -8.68 -15.60 13.73
N SER A 81 -8.98 -14.99 12.59
CA SER A 81 -9.00 -15.72 11.33
C SER A 81 -7.58 -16.01 10.85
N ALA A 82 -7.31 -17.29 10.62
CA ALA A 82 -6.18 -17.78 9.82
C ALA A 82 -6.68 -18.61 8.63
N ALA A 83 -7.92 -18.37 8.19
CA ALA A 83 -8.57 -19.10 7.11
C ALA A 83 -8.36 -18.41 5.75
N ALA A 84 -9.13 -18.81 4.73
CA ALA A 84 -8.99 -18.29 3.36
C ALA A 84 -9.11 -16.76 3.26
N ASN A 85 -9.93 -16.13 4.11
CA ASN A 85 -10.08 -14.68 4.15
C ASN A 85 -8.93 -13.93 4.85
N ALA A 86 -7.97 -14.62 5.48
CA ALA A 86 -6.84 -13.99 6.15
C ALA A 86 -5.83 -13.47 5.12
N ASN A 87 -5.44 -12.20 5.26
CA ASN A 87 -4.54 -11.48 4.36
C ASN A 87 -3.83 -10.35 5.12
N LEU A 88 -3.00 -9.55 4.45
CA LEU A 88 -2.25 -8.46 5.11
C LEU A 88 -3.14 -7.45 5.83
N TYR A 89 -4.38 -7.27 5.37
CA TYR A 89 -5.34 -6.32 5.91
C TYR A 89 -6.34 -6.92 6.90
N PHE A 90 -6.33 -8.25 7.08
CA PHE A 90 -7.31 -8.92 7.93
C PHE A 90 -6.80 -10.24 8.52
N GLY A 91 -7.03 -10.45 9.82
CA GLY A 91 -6.77 -11.73 10.48
C GLY A 91 -5.33 -11.89 10.97
N ALA A 92 -4.86 -13.14 11.05
CA ALA A 92 -3.54 -13.46 11.58
C ALA A 92 -2.40 -12.70 10.90
N PRO A 93 -2.35 -12.50 9.56
CA PRO A 93 -1.29 -11.72 8.93
C PRO A 93 -1.32 -10.24 9.29
N ALA A 94 -2.50 -9.61 9.38
CA ALA A 94 -2.63 -8.22 9.84
C ALA A 94 -2.15 -8.05 11.29
N LEU A 95 -2.49 -9.00 12.16
CA LEU A 95 -2.03 -9.00 13.54
C LEU A 95 -0.53 -9.27 13.64
N ALA A 96 0.01 -10.19 12.84
CA ALA A 96 1.44 -10.45 12.76
C ALA A 96 2.19 -9.18 12.34
N PHE A 97 1.65 -8.48 11.33
CA PHE A 97 2.19 -7.22 10.84
C PHE A 97 2.29 -6.17 11.94
N ILE A 98 1.21 -5.82 12.66
CA ILE A 98 1.28 -4.80 13.71
C ILE A 98 2.09 -5.26 14.94
N THR A 99 2.01 -6.56 15.29
CA THR A 99 2.73 -7.12 16.44
C THR A 99 4.23 -7.14 16.20
N HIS A 100 4.67 -7.33 14.97
CA HIS A 100 6.10 -7.25 14.59
C HIS A 100 6.69 -5.88 14.94
N ARG A 101 5.95 -4.82 14.65
CA ARG A 101 6.32 -3.43 14.96
C ARG A 101 6.42 -3.21 16.46
N ALA A 102 5.42 -3.68 17.21
CA ALA A 102 5.41 -3.58 18.66
C ALA A 102 6.59 -4.38 19.29
N ALA A 103 6.88 -5.56 18.74
CA ALA A 103 7.96 -6.44 19.18
C ALA A 103 9.35 -5.87 18.92
N SER A 104 9.53 -5.01 17.89
CA SER A 104 10.81 -4.34 17.64
C SER A 104 11.24 -3.39 18.77
N ALA A 105 10.29 -2.96 19.62
CA ALA A 105 10.56 -2.07 20.75
C ALA A 105 10.40 -2.75 22.12
N SER A 106 9.82 -3.96 22.18
CA SER A 106 9.63 -4.67 23.44
C SER A 106 9.51 -6.18 23.26
N SER A 107 10.27 -6.94 24.05
CA SER A 107 10.23 -8.41 24.03
C SER A 107 8.89 -9.00 24.51
N ARG A 108 8.02 -8.21 25.14
CA ARG A 108 6.70 -8.66 25.65
C ARG A 108 5.79 -9.26 24.57
N TYR A 109 6.02 -8.91 23.31
CA TYR A 109 5.18 -9.31 22.18
C TYR A 109 5.73 -10.51 21.39
N LEU A 110 6.95 -10.99 21.68
CA LEU A 110 7.63 -12.00 20.85
C LEU A 110 6.85 -13.32 20.77
N ARG A 111 6.32 -13.82 21.89
CA ARG A 111 5.56 -15.09 21.90
C ARG A 111 4.26 -15.01 21.10
N LEU A 112 3.57 -13.88 21.15
CA LEU A 112 2.37 -13.66 20.33
C LEU A 112 2.76 -13.61 18.86
N LEU A 113 3.82 -12.86 18.54
CA LEU A 113 4.34 -12.73 17.18
C LEU A 113 4.69 -14.10 16.58
N GLU A 114 5.42 -14.96 17.30
CA GLU A 114 5.78 -16.31 16.82
C GLU A 114 4.56 -17.16 16.41
N ARG A 115 3.46 -17.07 17.17
CA ARG A 115 2.21 -17.80 16.85
C ARG A 115 1.52 -17.23 15.60
N LEU A 116 1.50 -15.91 15.47
CA LEU A 116 0.92 -15.22 14.33
C LEU A 116 1.76 -15.43 13.06
N ASP A 117 3.09 -15.42 13.18
CA ASP A 117 4.04 -15.73 12.10
C ASP A 117 3.82 -17.16 11.58
N ALA A 118 3.67 -18.15 12.48
CA ALA A 118 3.40 -19.53 12.10
C ALA A 118 2.08 -19.69 11.33
N ALA A 119 1.00 -19.05 11.80
CA ALA A 119 -0.29 -19.03 11.11
C ALA A 119 -0.20 -18.34 9.75
N THR A 120 0.51 -17.21 9.67
CA THR A 120 0.71 -16.45 8.43
C THR A 120 1.50 -17.26 7.41
N CYS A 121 2.57 -17.94 7.83
CA CYS A 121 3.32 -18.85 6.96
C CYS A 121 2.45 -19.98 6.41
N ALA A 122 1.55 -20.56 7.23
CA ALA A 122 0.63 -21.61 6.78
C ALA A 122 -0.36 -21.09 5.71
N VAL A 123 -0.93 -19.89 5.91
CA VAL A 123 -1.80 -19.23 4.92
C VAL A 123 -1.04 -18.98 3.61
N THR A 124 0.17 -18.45 3.69
CA THR A 124 0.99 -18.16 2.50
C THR A 124 1.36 -19.43 1.73
N ARG A 125 1.81 -20.50 2.40
CA ARG A 125 2.16 -21.77 1.74
C ARG A 125 0.97 -22.38 1.00
N LYS A 126 -0.22 -22.35 1.61
CA LYS A 126 -1.44 -22.85 0.97
C LYS A 126 -1.74 -22.10 -0.33
N ARG A 127 -1.72 -20.76 -0.27
CA ARG A 127 -1.99 -19.90 -1.43
C ARG A 127 -0.93 -20.06 -2.53
N LEU A 128 0.35 -20.20 -2.16
CA LEU A 128 1.42 -20.48 -3.13
C LEU A 128 1.20 -21.80 -3.86
N ALA A 129 0.77 -22.85 -3.16
CA ALA A 129 0.48 -24.15 -3.78
C ALA A 129 -0.66 -24.04 -4.80
N GLU A 130 -1.75 -23.36 -4.45
CA GLU A 130 -2.89 -23.11 -5.34
C GLU A 130 -2.48 -22.27 -6.56
N ALA A 131 -1.70 -21.21 -6.33
CA ALA A 131 -1.25 -20.31 -7.38
C ALA A 131 -0.27 -20.99 -8.35
N HIS A 132 0.64 -21.84 -7.86
CA HIS A 132 1.51 -22.63 -8.74
C HIS A 132 0.73 -23.64 -9.58
N GLN A 133 -0.26 -24.33 -9.00
CA GLN A 133 -1.15 -25.22 -9.77
C GLN A 133 -1.91 -24.48 -10.87
N ARG A 134 -2.31 -23.22 -10.65
CA ARG A 134 -2.90 -22.38 -11.69
C ARG A 134 -1.89 -22.03 -12.79
N ILE A 135 -0.69 -21.58 -12.42
CA ILE A 135 0.36 -21.24 -13.40
C ILE A 135 0.70 -22.45 -14.28
N ASP A 136 0.79 -23.64 -13.69
CA ASP A 136 1.08 -24.89 -14.42
C ASP A 136 -0.04 -25.27 -15.41
N ARG A 137 -1.26 -24.75 -15.21
CA ARG A 137 -2.40 -24.86 -16.15
C ARG A 137 -2.46 -23.73 -17.17
N ALA A 138 -1.51 -22.79 -17.13
CA ALA A 138 -1.47 -21.60 -17.99
C ALA A 138 -2.73 -20.72 -17.90
N GLU A 139 -3.38 -20.71 -16.74
CA GLU A 139 -4.59 -19.90 -16.47
C GLU A 139 -4.19 -18.52 -15.91
N ARG A 140 -4.99 -17.47 -16.16
CA ARG A 140 -4.78 -16.14 -15.55
C ARG A 140 -5.21 -16.13 -14.07
N PRO A 141 -4.54 -15.35 -13.21
CA PRO A 141 -4.86 -15.29 -11.79
C PRO A 141 -6.17 -14.51 -11.51
N PRO A 142 -6.95 -14.90 -10.50
CA PRO A 142 -7.96 -14.02 -9.94
C PRO A 142 -7.29 -12.87 -9.15
N MET A 143 -8.00 -11.77 -8.94
CA MET A 143 -7.48 -10.56 -8.31
C MET A 143 -6.91 -10.84 -6.92
N GLU A 144 -7.67 -11.56 -6.10
CA GLU A 144 -7.35 -11.89 -4.70
C GLU A 144 -6.17 -12.85 -4.52
N GLU A 145 -5.70 -13.48 -5.61
CA GLU A 145 -4.52 -14.35 -5.56
C GLU A 145 -3.24 -13.52 -5.37
N PHE A 146 -3.09 -12.45 -6.15
CA PHE A 146 -1.80 -11.78 -6.28
C PHE A 146 -1.76 -10.36 -5.75
N ASP A 147 -2.90 -9.71 -5.55
CA ASP A 147 -2.91 -8.30 -5.18
C ASP A 147 -2.29 -7.99 -3.80
N LEU A 148 -2.29 -6.71 -3.43
CA LEU A 148 -1.77 -6.27 -2.15
C LEU A 148 -2.77 -6.44 -1.00
N ILE A 149 -4.05 -6.16 -1.26
CA ILE A 149 -5.07 -6.12 -0.20
C ILE A 149 -5.37 -7.52 0.33
N GLN A 150 -5.55 -8.47 -0.57
CA GLN A 150 -5.99 -9.84 -0.27
C GLN A 150 -4.92 -10.87 -0.60
N GLY A 151 -4.03 -10.60 -1.54
CA GLY A 151 -3.20 -11.59 -2.21
C GLY A 151 -1.77 -11.73 -1.71
N LEU A 152 -1.01 -12.48 -2.51
CA LEU A 152 0.36 -12.87 -2.23
C LEU A 152 1.36 -11.72 -2.30
N SER A 153 1.07 -10.61 -3.00
CA SER A 153 1.92 -9.41 -2.90
C SER A 153 1.85 -8.79 -1.50
N GLY A 154 0.67 -8.75 -0.89
CA GLY A 154 0.50 -8.28 0.50
C GLY A 154 1.23 -9.16 1.51
N LEU A 155 1.05 -10.47 1.40
CA LEU A 155 1.78 -11.42 2.25
C LEU A 155 3.30 -11.35 1.99
N GLY A 156 3.70 -11.14 0.73
CA GLY A 156 5.09 -10.92 0.34
C GLY A 156 5.71 -9.69 0.99
N ALA A 157 5.00 -8.56 1.02
CA ALA A 157 5.46 -7.35 1.70
C ALA A 157 5.72 -7.59 3.19
N TYR A 158 4.81 -8.30 3.88
CA TYR A 158 5.01 -8.68 5.27
C TYR A 158 6.21 -9.64 5.45
N HIS A 159 6.31 -10.70 4.66
CA HIS A 159 7.41 -11.67 4.76
C HIS A 159 8.76 -11.05 4.45
N LEU A 160 8.83 -10.14 3.48
CA LEU A 160 10.04 -9.39 3.15
C LEU A 160 10.51 -8.50 4.32
N SER A 161 9.57 -7.92 5.07
CA SER A 161 9.86 -7.11 6.26
C SER A 161 10.24 -7.96 7.47
N ARG A 162 9.50 -9.04 7.72
CA ARG A 162 9.60 -9.85 8.95
C ARG A 162 10.63 -10.97 8.86
N HIS A 163 10.76 -11.60 7.69
CA HIS A 163 11.51 -12.83 7.46
C HIS A 163 12.35 -12.78 6.16
N PRO A 164 13.20 -11.76 5.95
CA PRO A 164 13.86 -11.52 4.66
C PRO A 164 14.64 -12.73 4.11
N HIS A 165 15.27 -13.53 4.96
CA HIS A 165 16.08 -14.69 4.58
C HIS A 165 15.37 -16.05 4.75
N HIS A 166 14.07 -16.06 5.07
CA HIS A 166 13.32 -17.30 5.24
C HIS A 166 12.84 -17.84 3.88
N GLU A 167 12.72 -19.16 3.75
CA GLU A 167 12.26 -19.85 2.54
C GLU A 167 10.91 -19.31 2.03
N ILE A 168 9.96 -19.05 2.93
CA ILE A 168 8.65 -18.48 2.56
C ILE A 168 8.75 -17.16 1.77
N THR A 169 9.71 -16.30 2.10
CA THR A 169 9.94 -15.05 1.38
C THR A 169 10.47 -15.34 -0.01
N ARG A 170 11.42 -16.27 -0.11
CA ARG A 170 11.94 -16.75 -1.40
C ARG A 170 10.83 -17.31 -2.28
N ASP A 171 9.96 -18.14 -1.72
CA ASP A 171 8.86 -18.79 -2.46
C ASP A 171 7.85 -17.76 -2.99
N VAL A 172 7.50 -16.75 -2.19
CA VAL A 172 6.64 -15.65 -2.65
C VAL A 172 7.30 -14.86 -3.77
N LEU A 173 8.60 -14.56 -3.69
CA LEU A 173 9.32 -13.86 -4.75
C LEU A 173 9.39 -14.69 -6.04
N VAL A 174 9.58 -16.01 -5.94
CA VAL A 174 9.52 -16.93 -7.08
C VAL A 174 8.13 -16.90 -7.71
N TYR A 175 7.07 -16.96 -6.91
CA TYR A 175 5.71 -16.83 -7.41
C TYR A 175 5.47 -15.50 -8.13
N LEU A 176 5.85 -14.36 -7.53
CA LEU A 176 5.67 -13.04 -8.13
C LEU A 176 6.48 -12.88 -9.43
N ALA A 177 7.64 -13.53 -9.54
CA ALA A 177 8.38 -13.58 -10.80
C ALA A 177 7.64 -14.41 -11.86
N ARG A 178 7.18 -15.62 -11.50
CA ARG A 178 6.42 -16.51 -12.38
C ARG A 178 5.09 -15.91 -12.85
N LEU A 179 4.43 -15.11 -12.00
CA LEU A 179 3.20 -14.37 -12.32
C LEU A 179 3.35 -13.50 -13.58
N THR A 180 4.57 -13.01 -13.86
CA THR A 180 4.86 -12.12 -14.98
C THR A 180 5.34 -12.87 -16.24
N GLU A 181 5.42 -14.19 -16.20
CA GLU A 181 5.85 -14.99 -17.36
C GLU A 181 4.75 -15.03 -18.43
N PRO A 182 5.09 -14.86 -19.72
CA PRO A 182 4.10 -14.90 -20.79
C PRO A 182 3.31 -16.21 -20.81
N LEU A 183 2.00 -16.11 -20.98
CA LEU A 183 1.14 -17.28 -21.18
C LEU A 183 1.20 -17.75 -22.65
N PRO A 184 1.04 -19.06 -22.92
CA PRO A 184 0.99 -19.63 -24.26
C PRO A 184 -0.37 -19.38 -24.93
N ASP A 185 -0.86 -18.14 -24.94
CA ASP A 185 -2.08 -17.76 -25.65
C ASP A 185 -1.83 -16.67 -26.70
N ALA A 186 -2.71 -16.62 -27.71
CA ALA A 186 -2.57 -15.72 -28.85
C ALA A 186 -3.10 -14.30 -28.58
N THR A 187 -3.59 -14.02 -27.36
CA THR A 187 -4.28 -12.76 -27.05
C THR A 187 -3.33 -11.58 -26.93
N GLY A 188 -2.05 -11.85 -26.62
CA GLY A 188 -1.04 -10.81 -26.37
C GLY A 188 -1.31 -9.98 -25.11
N LEU A 189 -2.29 -10.36 -24.29
CA LEU A 189 -2.57 -9.71 -23.01
C LEU A 189 -1.47 -10.06 -22.00
N PRO A 190 -1.20 -9.17 -21.02
CA PRO A 190 -0.33 -9.52 -19.93
C PRO A 190 -0.86 -10.73 -19.14
N PRO A 191 0.02 -11.55 -18.54
CA PRO A 191 -0.36 -12.75 -17.79
C PRO A 191 -1.17 -12.46 -16.52
N TRP A 192 -1.17 -11.21 -16.03
CA TRP A 192 -1.96 -10.74 -14.88
C TRP A 192 -3.28 -10.04 -15.27
N TRP A 193 -3.73 -10.18 -16.52
CA TRP A 193 -5.04 -9.67 -16.92
C TRP A 193 -6.15 -10.33 -16.09
N MET A 194 -7.12 -9.53 -15.63
CA MET A 194 -8.19 -10.00 -14.75
C MET A 194 -9.51 -10.07 -15.50
N ASP A 195 -10.24 -11.17 -15.34
CA ASP A 195 -11.57 -11.37 -15.96
C ASP A 195 -12.73 -10.90 -15.06
N VAL A 196 -12.43 -10.00 -14.12
CA VAL A 196 -13.39 -9.38 -13.18
C VAL A 196 -13.31 -7.88 -13.30
N ALA A 197 -14.33 -7.16 -12.82
CA ALA A 197 -14.26 -5.71 -12.72
C ALA A 197 -13.21 -5.27 -11.68
N PRO A 198 -12.81 -3.99 -11.64
CA PRO A 198 -11.91 -3.46 -10.61
C PRO A 198 -12.41 -3.62 -9.17
N THR A 199 -13.68 -4.00 -8.96
CA THR A 199 -14.27 -4.38 -7.67
C THR A 199 -13.92 -5.80 -7.22
N GLY A 200 -13.33 -6.62 -8.11
CA GLY A 200 -13.10 -8.05 -7.89
C GLY A 200 -14.29 -8.94 -8.24
N ALA A 201 -15.41 -8.38 -8.70
CA ALA A 201 -16.61 -9.12 -9.09
C ALA A 201 -16.90 -9.00 -10.59
N PRO A 202 -17.55 -10.00 -11.21
CA PRO A 202 -18.03 -9.87 -12.59
C PRO A 202 -18.97 -8.66 -12.74
N HIS A 203 -18.80 -7.89 -13.81
CA HIS A 203 -19.64 -6.71 -14.10
C HIS A 203 -19.82 -6.54 -15.61
N ALA A 204 -21.00 -6.09 -16.03
CA ALA A 204 -21.35 -5.93 -17.45
C ALA A 204 -20.46 -4.92 -18.19
N ASP A 205 -19.89 -3.94 -17.48
CA ASP A 205 -18.96 -2.95 -18.05
C ASP A 205 -17.55 -3.49 -18.30
N TYR A 206 -17.23 -4.68 -17.78
CA TYR A 206 -15.92 -5.34 -17.90
C TYR A 206 -16.06 -6.77 -18.43
N PRO A 207 -16.74 -6.99 -19.58
CA PRO A 207 -17.02 -8.33 -20.09
C PRO A 207 -15.75 -9.08 -20.51
N ASP A 208 -14.72 -8.33 -20.92
CA ASP A 208 -13.41 -8.85 -21.35
C ASP A 208 -12.31 -8.54 -20.32
N GLY A 209 -12.69 -8.13 -19.11
CA GLY A 209 -11.74 -7.85 -18.04
C GLY A 209 -10.87 -6.60 -18.23
N HIS A 210 -9.76 -6.52 -17.49
CA HIS A 210 -8.81 -5.41 -17.54
C HIS A 210 -7.38 -5.78 -17.12
N GLY A 211 -6.42 -5.00 -17.63
CA GLY A 211 -5.04 -4.96 -17.14
C GLY A 211 -4.91 -3.89 -16.06
N ASN A 212 -4.64 -4.29 -14.81
CA ASN A 212 -4.66 -3.40 -13.64
C ASN A 212 -3.26 -2.86 -13.28
N PHE A 213 -3.09 -1.54 -13.21
CA PHE A 213 -1.83 -0.86 -12.84
C PHE A 213 -1.73 -0.57 -11.35
N GLY A 214 -2.85 -0.62 -10.63
CA GLY A 214 -2.97 -0.13 -9.26
C GLY A 214 -2.05 -0.84 -8.28
N LEU A 215 -1.76 -0.16 -7.17
CA LEU A 215 -1.03 -0.72 -6.04
C LEU A 215 -1.92 -1.58 -5.14
N ALA A 216 -3.20 -1.26 -5.04
CA ALA A 216 -4.11 -2.05 -4.20
C ALA A 216 -4.40 -3.42 -4.83
N HIS A 217 -4.76 -3.42 -6.10
CA HIS A 217 -5.34 -4.57 -6.80
C HIS A 217 -4.67 -4.90 -8.13
N GLY A 218 -3.50 -4.34 -8.42
CA GLY A 218 -2.86 -4.47 -9.73
C GLY A 218 -1.39 -4.82 -9.66
N ILE A 219 -0.76 -4.85 -10.84
CA ILE A 219 0.63 -5.29 -11.00
C ILE A 219 1.65 -4.35 -10.34
N GLY A 220 1.24 -3.12 -10.01
CA GLY A 220 2.08 -2.19 -9.25
C GLY A 220 2.48 -2.73 -7.88
N SER A 221 1.63 -3.56 -7.25
CA SER A 221 1.95 -4.23 -5.98
C SER A 221 3.14 -5.19 -6.11
N ALA A 222 3.09 -6.09 -7.09
CA ALA A 222 4.17 -7.02 -7.39
C ALA A 222 5.45 -6.27 -7.78
N LEU A 223 5.34 -5.20 -8.59
CA LEU A 223 6.47 -4.34 -8.95
C LEU A 223 7.16 -3.77 -7.71
N SER A 224 6.39 -3.20 -6.77
CA SER A 224 6.94 -2.65 -5.53
C SER A 224 7.64 -3.74 -4.70
N VAL A 225 7.01 -4.89 -4.48
CA VAL A 225 7.57 -5.96 -3.64
C VAL A 225 8.83 -6.56 -4.24
N LEU A 226 8.83 -6.85 -5.54
CA LEU A 226 10.02 -7.36 -6.24
C LEU A 226 11.16 -6.33 -6.21
N SER A 227 10.84 -5.05 -6.44
CA SER A 227 11.86 -3.97 -6.42
C SER A 227 12.44 -3.77 -5.02
N LEU A 228 11.61 -3.81 -3.97
CA LEU A 228 12.09 -3.76 -2.58
C LEU A 228 12.95 -4.97 -2.23
N ALA A 229 12.66 -6.15 -2.77
CA ALA A 229 13.51 -7.32 -2.58
C ALA A 229 14.87 -7.15 -3.26
N LEU A 230 14.91 -6.64 -4.50
CA LEU A 230 16.15 -6.31 -5.20
C LEU A 230 16.98 -5.27 -4.44
N LEU A 231 16.35 -4.22 -3.91
CA LEU A 231 17.03 -3.18 -3.11
C LEU A 231 17.61 -3.70 -1.79
N ARG A 232 17.14 -4.85 -1.31
CA ARG A 232 17.63 -5.53 -0.10
C ARG A 232 18.57 -6.69 -0.41
N ASP A 233 19.01 -6.84 -1.67
CA ASP A 233 19.84 -7.94 -2.16
C ASP A 233 19.20 -9.34 -1.95
N LEU A 234 17.86 -9.40 -1.95
CA LEU A 234 17.06 -10.62 -1.80
C LEU A 234 16.53 -11.08 -3.15
N THR A 235 17.40 -11.62 -3.98
CA THR A 235 17.06 -12.00 -5.36
C THR A 235 16.78 -13.49 -5.51
N VAL A 236 15.85 -13.83 -6.40
CA VAL A 236 15.63 -15.19 -6.88
C VAL A 236 15.77 -15.22 -8.41
N PRO A 237 15.99 -16.39 -9.03
CA PRO A 237 15.99 -16.47 -10.49
C PRO A 237 14.71 -15.86 -11.08
N GLY A 238 14.84 -14.96 -12.05
CA GLY A 238 13.71 -14.30 -12.70
C GLY A 238 13.24 -12.99 -12.06
N THR A 239 13.75 -12.58 -10.89
CA THR A 239 13.28 -11.34 -10.21
C THR A 239 13.54 -10.09 -11.06
N VAL A 240 14.75 -9.95 -11.62
CA VAL A 240 15.12 -8.77 -12.42
C VAL A 240 14.26 -8.73 -13.69
N GLU A 241 14.17 -9.86 -14.39
CA GLU A 241 13.40 -10.01 -15.61
C GLU A 241 11.91 -9.75 -15.40
N ALA A 242 11.38 -10.09 -14.22
CA ALA A 242 9.99 -9.80 -13.86
C ALA A 242 9.77 -8.29 -13.66
N VAL A 243 10.66 -7.60 -12.94
CA VAL A 243 10.61 -6.13 -12.80
C VAL A 243 10.70 -5.46 -14.16
N GLU A 244 11.64 -5.88 -15.01
CA GLU A 244 11.80 -5.35 -16.38
C GLU A 244 10.54 -5.57 -17.24
N ARG A 245 9.92 -6.75 -17.18
CA ARG A 245 8.67 -7.04 -17.91
C ARG A 245 7.52 -6.14 -17.48
N ILE A 246 7.33 -5.95 -16.16
CA ILE A 246 6.30 -5.06 -15.65
C ILE A 246 6.60 -3.61 -16.09
N CYS A 247 7.85 -3.16 -15.93
CA CYS A 247 8.29 -1.83 -16.36
C CYS A 247 8.01 -1.60 -17.85
N ALA A 248 8.41 -2.52 -18.71
CA ALA A 248 8.19 -2.45 -20.15
C ALA A 248 6.70 -2.36 -20.50
N TRP A 249 5.84 -3.14 -19.83
CA TRP A 249 4.39 -3.01 -20.01
C TRP A 249 3.88 -1.65 -19.53
N THR A 250 4.29 -1.17 -18.36
CA THR A 250 3.85 0.15 -17.87
C THR A 250 4.34 1.31 -18.72
N ASP A 251 5.48 1.19 -19.38
CA ASP A 251 6.01 2.21 -20.28
C ASP A 251 5.19 2.32 -21.57
N GLN A 252 4.67 1.20 -22.09
CA GLN A 252 3.80 1.18 -23.27
C GLN A 252 2.51 1.98 -23.06
N TRP A 253 2.03 2.05 -21.81
CA TRP A 253 0.77 2.70 -21.45
C TRP A 253 0.97 4.06 -20.78
N ARG A 254 2.22 4.49 -20.59
CA ARG A 254 2.52 5.81 -20.02
C ARG A 254 1.96 6.91 -20.94
N GLN A 255 1.18 7.79 -20.35
CA GLN A 255 0.54 8.92 -21.00
C GLN A 255 1.21 10.24 -20.58
N GLY A 256 0.82 11.34 -21.22
CA GLY A 256 1.37 12.67 -20.96
C GLY A 256 2.71 12.90 -21.67
N ASN A 257 3.53 13.78 -21.11
CA ASN A 257 4.85 14.13 -21.65
C ASN A 257 5.95 13.84 -20.61
N GLY A 258 7.21 14.14 -20.93
CA GLY A 258 8.34 13.86 -20.03
C GLY A 258 8.32 14.62 -18.70
N THR A 259 7.60 15.74 -18.60
CA THR A 259 7.53 16.56 -17.38
C THR A 259 6.27 16.31 -16.55
N ALA A 260 5.23 15.73 -17.13
CA ALA A 260 4.00 15.34 -16.45
C ALA A 260 3.49 13.97 -16.93
N PRO A 261 4.29 12.90 -16.77
CA PRO A 261 3.84 11.56 -17.12
C PRO A 261 2.75 11.08 -16.15
N TRP A 262 1.84 10.24 -16.64
CA TRP A 262 0.86 9.55 -15.82
C TRP A 262 0.53 8.17 -16.40
N TRP A 263 -0.07 7.31 -15.58
CA TRP A 263 -0.49 5.97 -15.98
C TRP A 263 -1.99 5.81 -15.78
N PRO A 264 -2.68 5.04 -16.65
CA PRO A 264 -4.05 4.61 -16.39
C PRO A 264 -4.14 3.81 -15.08
N GLY A 265 -5.31 3.80 -14.43
CA GLY A 265 -5.54 2.91 -13.28
C GLY A 265 -5.66 1.45 -13.73
N TYR A 266 -6.28 1.25 -14.90
CA TYR A 266 -6.41 -0.01 -15.62
C TYR A 266 -6.64 0.28 -17.10
N ILE A 267 -6.50 -0.76 -17.94
CA ILE A 267 -6.88 -0.73 -19.37
C ILE A 267 -7.88 -1.84 -19.67
N SER A 268 -8.90 -1.56 -20.48
CA SER A 268 -9.84 -2.56 -20.99
C SER A 268 -9.32 -3.23 -22.26
N MET A 269 -9.93 -4.35 -22.67
CA MET A 269 -9.56 -5.07 -23.91
C MET A 269 -9.62 -4.16 -25.14
N ARG A 270 -10.66 -3.31 -25.19
CA ARG A 270 -10.81 -2.32 -26.28
C ARG A 270 -9.65 -1.33 -26.30
N GLN A 271 -9.25 -0.79 -25.14
CA GLN A 271 -8.12 0.13 -25.06
C GLN A 271 -6.79 -0.56 -25.40
N ALA A 272 -6.62 -1.82 -25.00
CA ALA A 272 -5.50 -2.68 -25.37
C ALA A 272 -5.39 -2.84 -26.89
N THR A 273 -6.51 -3.13 -27.55
CA THR A 273 -6.61 -3.30 -29.00
C THR A 273 -6.37 -1.99 -29.75
N ASP A 274 -7.02 -0.91 -29.31
CA ASP A 274 -6.92 0.42 -29.93
C ASP A 274 -5.57 1.09 -29.65
N ARG A 275 -4.77 0.55 -28.71
CA ARG A 275 -3.53 1.14 -28.17
C ARG A 275 -3.71 2.60 -27.74
N HIS A 276 -4.85 2.90 -27.14
CA HIS A 276 -5.24 4.26 -26.79
C HIS A 276 -6.01 4.29 -25.48
N VAL A 277 -5.66 5.26 -24.62
CA VAL A 277 -6.41 5.59 -23.41
C VAL A 277 -6.86 7.05 -23.51
N PRO A 278 -8.18 7.33 -23.49
CA PRO A 278 -8.67 8.70 -23.46
C PRO A 278 -8.13 9.48 -22.26
N SER A 279 -7.68 10.72 -22.48
CA SER A 279 -7.10 11.57 -21.44
C SER A 279 -8.06 11.87 -20.27
N GLY A 280 -9.37 11.86 -20.54
CA GLY A 280 -10.41 12.01 -19.53
C GLY A 280 -10.45 10.87 -18.49
N LEU A 281 -9.83 9.73 -18.78
CA LEU A 281 -9.71 8.59 -17.87
C LEU A 281 -8.46 8.65 -16.99
N ARG A 282 -7.73 9.79 -16.98
CA ARG A 282 -6.65 10.01 -16.00
C ARG A 282 -7.21 9.84 -14.58
N PRO A 283 -6.70 8.87 -13.80
CA PRO A 283 -7.23 8.60 -12.46
C PRO A 283 -7.04 9.78 -11.51
N ARG A 284 -7.84 9.82 -10.44
CA ARG A 284 -7.51 10.65 -9.28
C ARG A 284 -6.13 10.24 -8.73
N PRO A 285 -5.35 11.16 -8.13
CA PRO A 285 -3.97 10.89 -7.71
C PRO A 285 -3.85 10.08 -6.40
N SER A 286 -4.70 9.07 -6.24
CA SER A 286 -4.73 8.13 -5.11
C SER A 286 -3.51 7.20 -5.07
N TRP A 287 -3.29 6.57 -3.92
CA TRP A 287 -2.34 5.46 -3.79
C TRP A 287 -2.85 4.21 -4.50
N CYS A 288 -4.13 3.85 -4.33
CA CYS A 288 -4.65 2.56 -4.81
C CYS A 288 -4.62 2.39 -6.33
N TYR A 289 -5.01 3.43 -7.09
CA TYR A 289 -5.23 3.38 -8.54
C TYR A 289 -4.79 4.67 -9.24
N GLY A 290 -3.77 5.34 -8.72
CA GLY A 290 -3.31 6.61 -9.25
C GLY A 290 -1.80 6.82 -9.09
N VAL A 291 -1.38 8.01 -9.51
CA VAL A 291 0.04 8.39 -9.52
C VAL A 291 0.70 8.30 -8.14
N GLY A 292 -0.06 8.44 -7.04
CA GLY A 292 0.42 8.25 -5.68
C GLY A 292 1.10 6.90 -5.48
N GLY A 293 0.45 5.81 -5.92
CA GLY A 293 1.02 4.47 -5.85
C GLY A 293 1.95 4.18 -7.03
N THR A 294 1.47 4.41 -8.25
CA THR A 294 2.19 3.98 -9.46
C THR A 294 3.55 4.66 -9.60
N ALA A 295 3.66 5.96 -9.27
CA ALA A 295 4.95 6.63 -9.32
C ALA A 295 5.94 6.08 -8.29
N ARG A 296 5.50 5.79 -7.06
CA ARG A 296 6.39 5.17 -6.06
C ARG A 296 6.87 3.79 -6.50
N ALA A 297 5.98 2.95 -7.06
CA ALA A 297 6.38 1.65 -7.61
C ALA A 297 7.41 1.78 -8.75
N GLN A 298 7.24 2.76 -9.64
CA GLN A 298 8.21 3.04 -10.71
C GLN A 298 9.53 3.57 -10.17
N GLN A 299 9.51 4.42 -9.13
CA GLN A 299 10.73 4.91 -8.49
C GLN A 299 11.51 3.75 -7.85
N LEU A 300 10.83 2.87 -7.10
CA LEU A 300 11.43 1.67 -6.52
C LEU A 300 12.07 0.78 -7.59
N ALA A 301 11.38 0.56 -8.71
CA ALA A 301 11.92 -0.21 -9.82
C ALA A 301 13.14 0.47 -10.47
N GLY A 302 13.09 1.80 -10.65
CA GLY A 302 14.20 2.58 -11.16
C GLY A 302 15.43 2.49 -10.26
N LEU A 303 15.24 2.57 -8.94
CA LEU A 303 16.33 2.41 -7.97
C LEU A 303 16.90 1.00 -7.99
N ALA A 304 16.03 -0.03 -7.99
CA ALA A 304 16.42 -1.44 -8.01
C ALA A 304 17.21 -1.81 -9.28
N LEU A 305 16.80 -1.30 -10.44
CA LEU A 305 17.44 -1.53 -11.73
C LEU A 305 18.58 -0.54 -12.03
N ARG A 306 18.84 0.43 -11.14
CA ARG A 306 19.80 1.52 -11.36
C ARG A 306 19.52 2.31 -12.64
N ASP A 307 18.24 2.56 -12.91
CA ASP A 307 17.71 3.34 -14.03
C ASP A 307 17.31 4.76 -13.56
N PRO A 308 18.21 5.75 -13.66
CA PRO A 308 17.93 7.12 -13.22
C PRO A 308 16.86 7.81 -14.07
N VAL A 309 16.64 7.38 -15.31
CA VAL A 309 15.61 7.96 -16.19
C VAL A 309 14.22 7.59 -15.67
N ARG A 310 14.05 6.34 -15.23
CA ARG A 310 12.80 5.89 -14.60
C ARG A 310 12.55 6.57 -13.26
N VAL A 311 13.59 6.72 -12.43
CA VAL A 311 13.48 7.49 -11.17
C VAL A 311 13.00 8.91 -11.45
N GLN A 312 13.63 9.61 -12.41
CA GLN A 312 13.23 10.97 -12.77
C GLN A 312 11.80 11.03 -13.33
N ALA A 313 11.39 10.07 -14.16
CA ALA A 313 10.03 10.04 -14.72
C ALA A 313 8.97 9.84 -13.62
N ALA A 314 9.24 8.97 -12.64
CA ALA A 314 8.37 8.78 -11.48
C ALA A 314 8.26 10.07 -10.64
N GLU A 315 9.39 10.71 -10.36
CA GLU A 315 9.43 11.97 -9.59
C GLU A 315 8.71 13.11 -10.30
N ASN A 316 8.87 13.23 -11.62
CA ASN A 316 8.13 14.18 -12.44
C ASN A 316 6.61 13.94 -12.37
N ALA A 317 6.16 12.68 -12.37
CA ALA A 317 4.73 12.35 -12.28
C ALA A 317 4.10 12.88 -10.99
N ILE A 318 4.76 12.66 -9.86
CA ILE A 318 4.30 13.16 -8.55
C ILE A 318 4.42 14.67 -8.47
N LEU A 319 5.54 15.25 -8.90
CA LEU A 319 5.75 16.69 -8.85
C LEU A 319 4.72 17.46 -9.68
N ALA A 320 4.45 17.00 -10.91
CA ALA A 320 3.42 17.58 -11.76
C ALA A 320 2.02 17.49 -11.13
N THR A 321 1.73 16.38 -10.47
CA THR A 321 0.46 16.17 -9.78
C THR A 321 0.31 17.10 -8.57
N LEU A 322 1.36 17.21 -7.75
CA LEU A 322 1.36 18.11 -6.60
C LEU A 322 1.16 19.55 -7.07
N ARG A 323 1.75 19.96 -8.19
CA ARG A 323 1.64 21.31 -8.78
C ARG A 323 0.33 21.59 -9.52
N ASP A 324 -0.52 20.60 -9.76
CA ASP A 324 -1.77 20.73 -10.53
C ASP A 324 -3.01 20.81 -9.61
N PRO A 325 -3.63 21.99 -9.44
CA PRO A 325 -4.83 22.15 -8.61
C PRO A 325 -5.99 21.25 -9.06
N LEU A 326 -6.16 21.05 -10.37
CA LEU A 326 -7.26 20.23 -10.91
C LEU A 326 -7.09 18.75 -10.57
N GLN A 327 -5.86 18.27 -10.38
CA GLN A 327 -5.61 16.92 -9.89
C GLN A 327 -5.86 16.82 -8.39
N LEU A 328 -5.41 17.80 -7.61
CA LEU A 328 -5.64 17.82 -6.17
C LEU A 328 -7.15 17.94 -5.84
N ASP A 329 -7.93 18.63 -6.67
CA ASP A 329 -9.38 18.76 -6.50
C ASP A 329 -10.15 17.47 -6.76
N LYS A 330 -9.53 16.48 -7.41
CA LYS A 330 -10.07 15.11 -7.54
C LYS A 330 -9.79 14.22 -6.31
N LEU A 331 -9.15 14.77 -5.28
CA LEU A 331 -8.73 14.04 -4.08
C LEU A 331 -9.19 14.77 -2.80
N PRO A 332 -10.52 14.95 -2.58
CA PRO A 332 -11.03 15.62 -1.39
C PRO A 332 -10.87 14.79 -0.10
N GLU A 333 -10.78 13.47 -0.20
CA GLU A 333 -10.76 12.57 0.97
C GLU A 333 -9.46 12.69 1.77
N ILE A 334 -9.53 12.43 3.09
CA ILE A 334 -8.37 12.54 3.99
C ILE A 334 -7.48 11.29 4.01
N GLY A 335 -8.01 10.12 3.63
CA GLY A 335 -7.43 8.81 3.92
C GLY A 335 -6.15 8.43 3.17
N LEU A 336 -5.62 7.26 3.50
CA LEU A 336 -4.42 6.67 2.91
C LEU A 336 -4.67 5.97 1.57
N CYS A 337 -5.79 5.28 1.40
CA CYS A 337 -6.04 4.50 0.18
C CYS A 337 -6.21 5.41 -1.03
N HIS A 338 -7.07 6.40 -0.87
CA HIS A 338 -7.49 7.27 -1.95
C HIS A 338 -7.74 8.71 -1.54
N GLY A 339 -7.07 9.16 -0.49
CA GLY A 339 -7.11 10.54 -0.02
C GLY A 339 -5.74 11.20 0.01
N MET A 340 -5.74 12.44 0.52
CA MET A 340 -4.56 13.29 0.59
C MET A 340 -3.44 12.70 1.44
N ALA A 341 -3.74 11.95 2.51
CA ALA A 341 -2.70 11.33 3.34
C ALA A 341 -1.88 10.30 2.56
N GLY A 342 -2.51 9.52 1.68
CA GLY A 342 -1.83 8.56 0.81
C GLY A 342 -0.87 9.22 -0.17
N LEU A 343 -1.34 10.29 -0.83
CA LEU A 343 -0.51 11.07 -1.75
C LEU A 343 0.63 11.79 -1.03
N LEU A 344 0.35 12.37 0.15
CA LEU A 344 1.34 13.05 0.98
C LEU A 344 2.45 12.09 1.41
N HIS A 345 2.08 10.90 1.88
CA HIS A 345 3.03 9.89 2.34
C HIS A 345 3.89 9.35 1.18
N ALA A 346 3.28 9.09 0.02
CA ALA A 346 4.02 8.69 -1.18
C ALA A 346 5.03 9.76 -1.63
N ALA A 347 4.60 11.02 -1.69
CA ALA A 347 5.49 12.13 -2.04
C ALA A 347 6.62 12.30 -1.02
N TRP A 348 6.33 12.16 0.28
CA TRP A 348 7.34 12.18 1.33
C TRP A 348 8.37 11.05 1.16
N ARG A 349 7.91 9.81 0.94
CA ARG A 349 8.80 8.67 0.67
C ARG A 349 9.69 8.91 -0.52
N MET A 350 9.11 9.38 -1.63
CA MET A 350 9.87 9.64 -2.86
C MET A 350 10.92 10.73 -2.66
N ALA A 351 10.57 11.83 -1.97
CA ALA A 351 11.50 12.91 -1.68
C ALA A 351 12.63 12.48 -0.74
N THR A 352 12.32 11.71 0.31
CA THR A 352 13.32 11.25 1.27
C THR A 352 14.28 10.22 0.67
N GLU A 353 13.79 9.33 -0.20
CA GLU A 353 14.60 8.26 -0.80
C GLU A 353 15.76 8.81 -1.66
N THR A 354 15.50 9.86 -2.44
CA THR A 354 16.47 10.43 -3.40
C THR A 354 17.00 11.80 -2.99
N GLY A 355 16.47 12.38 -1.91
CA GLY A 355 16.76 13.76 -1.51
C GLY A 355 16.15 14.81 -2.45
N ASN A 356 15.10 14.48 -3.21
CA ASN A 356 14.49 15.41 -4.17
C ASN A 356 13.83 16.62 -3.46
N SER A 357 14.51 17.77 -3.54
CA SER A 357 14.09 19.00 -2.88
C SER A 357 12.84 19.64 -3.50
N GLU A 358 12.56 19.39 -4.79
CA GLU A 358 11.36 19.93 -5.44
C GLU A 358 10.09 19.26 -4.92
N ILE A 359 10.09 17.93 -4.77
CA ILE A 359 8.96 17.22 -4.16
C ILE A 359 8.82 17.64 -2.69
N ALA A 360 9.93 17.71 -1.95
CA ALA A 360 9.91 18.14 -0.55
C ALA A 360 9.31 19.54 -0.36
N ALA A 361 9.55 20.47 -1.30
CA ALA A 361 9.00 21.82 -1.25
C ALA A 361 7.48 21.88 -1.42
N GLU A 362 6.86 20.86 -2.02
CA GLU A 362 5.40 20.80 -2.23
C GLU A 362 4.63 20.16 -1.06
N LEU A 363 5.30 19.34 -0.23
CA LEU A 363 4.67 18.66 0.92
C LEU A 363 3.90 19.62 1.85
N PRO A 364 4.42 20.83 2.19
CA PRO A 364 3.68 21.79 3.01
C PRO A 364 2.30 22.17 2.49
N ARG A 365 2.15 22.32 1.18
CA ARG A 365 0.86 22.73 0.61
C ARG A 365 -0.16 21.61 0.74
N LEU A 366 0.23 20.37 0.44
CA LEU A 366 -0.65 19.21 0.56
C LEU A 366 -0.99 18.90 2.03
N ALA A 367 -0.02 18.99 2.93
CA ALA A 367 -0.24 18.81 4.37
C ALA A 367 -1.23 19.84 4.94
N ASN A 368 -1.12 21.12 4.56
CA ASN A 368 -2.09 22.14 4.97
C ASN A 368 -3.50 21.88 4.44
N ARG A 369 -3.63 21.39 3.19
CA ARG A 369 -4.92 20.99 2.62
C ARG A 369 -5.54 19.83 3.43
N LEU A 370 -4.74 18.82 3.77
CA LEU A 370 -5.17 17.70 4.62
C LEU A 370 -5.62 18.18 6.02
N ILE A 371 -4.81 19.01 6.68
CA ILE A 371 -5.15 19.57 8.00
C ILE A 371 -6.45 20.38 7.94
N THR A 372 -6.64 21.18 6.89
CA THR A 372 -7.87 21.97 6.71
C THR A 372 -9.10 21.08 6.55
N ALA A 373 -9.00 19.97 5.81
CA ALA A 373 -10.10 19.01 5.68
C ALA A 373 -10.37 18.27 7.00
N LEU A 374 -9.33 17.97 7.77
CA LEU A 374 -9.45 17.35 9.09
C LEU A 374 -10.20 18.23 10.10
N ASP A 375 -10.15 19.57 9.95
CA ASP A 375 -10.85 20.52 10.83
C ASP A 375 -12.34 20.70 10.49
N GLN A 376 -12.83 20.18 9.36
CA GLN A 376 -14.17 20.49 8.84
C GLN A 376 -15.28 19.54 9.28
N GLU A 377 -14.98 18.26 9.49
CA GLU A 377 -15.99 17.21 9.74
C GLU A 377 -15.48 16.19 10.76
N ASP A 378 -16.42 15.43 11.35
CA ASP A 378 -16.08 14.23 12.10
C ASP A 378 -15.68 13.13 11.10
N HIS A 379 -14.49 12.58 11.26
CA HIS A 379 -13.93 11.56 10.37
C HIS A 379 -14.05 10.17 10.97
N ASP A 380 -14.22 9.17 10.11
CA ASP A 380 -14.18 7.77 10.54
C ASP A 380 -12.80 7.48 11.20
N PRO A 381 -12.72 6.82 12.36
CA PRO A 381 -11.46 6.51 13.04
C PRO A 381 -10.51 5.56 12.29
N GLU A 382 -10.93 4.99 11.17
CA GLU A 382 -10.20 3.96 10.42
C GLU A 382 -8.79 4.37 9.96
N LEU A 383 -7.97 3.36 9.68
CA LEU A 383 -6.64 3.57 9.12
C LEU A 383 -6.70 3.92 7.64
N LEU A 384 -7.43 3.15 6.84
CA LEU A 384 -7.25 3.17 5.40
C LEU A 384 -7.90 4.40 4.75
N ASP A 385 -9.08 4.79 5.22
CA ASP A 385 -9.83 5.95 4.69
C ASP A 385 -10.06 7.06 5.72
N GLY A 386 -9.59 6.86 6.96
CA GLY A 386 -9.98 7.67 8.11
C GLY A 386 -8.84 8.40 8.83
N ALA A 387 -9.19 8.89 10.02
CA ALA A 387 -8.36 9.75 10.86
C ALA A 387 -7.05 9.08 11.32
N ALA A 388 -7.04 7.76 11.58
CA ALA A 388 -5.83 7.09 12.04
C ALA A 388 -4.73 7.08 10.97
N GLY A 389 -5.10 6.90 9.70
CA GLY A 389 -4.16 6.95 8.58
C GLY A 389 -3.66 8.37 8.30
N ALA A 390 -4.55 9.35 8.35
CA ALA A 390 -4.17 10.76 8.23
C ALA A 390 -3.20 11.18 9.34
N ALA A 391 -3.46 10.75 10.59
CA ALA A 391 -2.57 10.98 11.72
C ALA A 391 -1.19 10.32 11.52
N LEU A 392 -1.11 9.09 10.99
CA LEU A 392 0.17 8.43 10.69
C LEU A 392 0.99 9.17 9.63
N ALA A 393 0.35 9.65 8.56
CA ALA A 393 1.03 10.43 7.52
C ALA A 393 1.55 11.76 8.07
N LEU A 394 0.72 12.49 8.84
CA LEU A 394 1.12 13.76 9.47
C LEU A 394 2.19 13.56 10.55
N HIS A 395 2.12 12.47 11.33
CA HIS A 395 3.14 12.08 12.30
C HIS A 395 4.48 11.80 11.62
N THR A 396 4.47 11.07 10.52
CA THR A 396 5.66 10.77 9.72
C THR A 396 6.28 12.05 9.17
N LEU A 397 5.47 12.93 8.59
CA LEU A 397 5.92 14.23 8.10
C LEU A 397 6.48 15.12 9.23
N GLY A 398 5.77 15.17 10.37
CA GLY A 398 6.11 16.02 11.52
C GLY A 398 7.36 15.55 12.27
N THR A 399 7.62 14.24 12.33
CA THR A 399 8.87 13.71 12.92
C THR A 399 10.00 13.61 11.91
N GLY A 400 9.72 13.68 10.61
CA GLY A 400 10.68 13.45 9.54
C GLY A 400 11.23 12.02 9.53
N SER A 401 10.50 11.06 10.10
CA SER A 401 11.00 9.70 10.30
C SER A 401 9.91 8.64 10.16
N ALA A 402 10.29 7.48 9.61
CA ALA A 402 9.48 6.26 9.57
C ALA A 402 10.39 5.07 9.90
N PRO A 403 10.67 4.79 11.19
CA PRO A 403 11.70 3.82 11.59
C PRO A 403 11.36 2.39 11.15
N ALA A 404 12.37 1.60 10.79
CA ALA A 404 12.21 0.18 10.46
C ALA A 404 11.91 -0.67 11.72
N PRO A 405 11.13 -1.77 11.62
CA PRO A 405 10.29 -2.15 10.48
C PRO A 405 9.28 -1.06 10.15
N HIS A 406 8.95 -0.82 8.88
CA HIS A 406 8.22 0.37 8.37
C HIS A 406 6.69 0.22 8.35
N TRP A 407 5.94 1.30 8.63
CA TRP A 407 4.48 1.22 8.83
C TRP A 407 3.69 1.15 7.56
N ASP A 408 4.25 1.73 6.52
CA ASP A 408 3.74 1.77 5.18
C ASP A 408 4.18 0.56 4.35
N THR A 409 4.78 -0.47 4.96
CA THR A 409 4.96 -1.77 4.29
C THR A 409 3.61 -2.34 3.85
N PHE A 410 2.51 -2.10 4.59
CA PHE A 410 1.18 -2.53 4.13
C PHE A 410 0.70 -1.78 2.87
N LEU A 411 1.31 -0.63 2.56
CA LEU A 411 1.08 0.13 1.33
C LEU A 411 2.08 -0.22 0.21
N ALA A 412 2.96 -1.20 0.45
CA ALA A 412 4.10 -1.57 -0.41
C ALA A 412 4.96 -0.37 -0.83
N GLN A 413 5.18 0.58 0.07
CA GLN A 413 6.01 1.76 -0.19
C GLN A 413 7.45 1.65 0.36
N ALA A 414 7.70 0.75 1.32
CA ALA A 414 8.99 0.59 2.00
C ALA A 414 9.21 -0.81 2.62
#